data_AF-A0A964V4M1-F1
#
_entry.id   AF-A0A964V4M1-F1
#
_cell.length_a   1.000
_cell.length_b   1.000
_cell.length_c   1.000
_cell.angle_alpha   90.00
_cell.angle_beta   90.00
_cell.angle_gamma   90.00
#
_symmetry.space_group_name_H-M   'P 1'
#
loop_
_entity.id
_entity.type
_entity.pdbx_description
1 polymer ?
#
loop_
_entity_poly.entity_id
_entity_poly.type
_entity_poly.pdbx_seq_one_letter_code
_entity_poly.pdbx_strand_id
1 'polypeptide(L)'
;MSISLAHVESAAMKEVALDTHAPGRVLDEQVLPSNIAKTIPVRSNLSDADTLANIRHAVSLDLPWLDESPPHNGRAIIVAGGPSVHAYLNIIKGAQKSGAVVFAPNGAMGMLNDHDVTPDYFVMLDGRPGSVRFINDGFANKYLIASQCDPSVFDDLEFEDVTLWHSNYEGVQEHTGNRPCVLVSGGCTVGLQALSIAFAMGFRSIDLYGFDSSFSGGLGHAYPMPENVGEARFEYSVLGKRFIAAPWMMRQAMEFQIAARQLADEDCTISVHGFGLLPEIARHMSRPAMTEKAKYELMWGFDAYRNVSPGEHAVEQFLSVVSVTDKTRVIDFGCGTGRGGRKIHAITGADVLLVDFASNALDGDVELPFKALDMSETMGLSGEVGFCADVLEHIPTDSVPAVIKNIMACVREAYFQISLTNDNCGALIGHTLHMSVFPAEWWLSQFGNYKVKWFTGDEQTLAVHVSY
;
A
#
# COMPACT_ATOMS: atom_id res chain seq x y z
N MET A 1 -34.41 -40.94 -38.27
CA MET A 1 -33.95 -40.09 -39.39
C MET A 1 -33.41 -38.80 -38.81
N SER A 2 -32.12 -38.59 -38.99
CA SER A 2 -31.36 -37.32 -39.00
C SER A 2 -31.72 -36.21 -38.00
N ILE A 3 -30.83 -36.03 -37.02
CA ILE A 3 -30.67 -34.82 -36.20
C ILE A 3 -29.63 -33.91 -36.90
N SER A 4 -29.90 -32.61 -37.00
CA SER A 4 -28.86 -31.58 -37.12
C SER A 4 -29.29 -30.24 -36.49
N LEU A 5 -28.48 -29.83 -35.52
CA LEU A 5 -28.18 -28.52 -34.92
C LEU A 5 -28.16 -27.33 -35.95
N ALA A 6 -28.30 -26.04 -35.63
CA ALA A 6 -28.31 -25.28 -34.38
C ALA A 6 -28.88 -23.84 -34.54
N HIS A 7 -29.30 -23.30 -33.40
CA HIS A 7 -29.44 -21.92 -32.89
C HIS A 7 -28.72 -20.77 -33.63
N VAL A 8 -29.36 -19.58 -33.67
CA VAL A 8 -29.08 -18.40 -32.80
C VAL A 8 -30.32 -17.47 -32.76
N GLU A 9 -30.89 -17.25 -31.57
CA GLU A 9 -31.94 -16.27 -31.27
C GLU A 9 -31.36 -14.92 -30.81
N SER A 10 -32.03 -13.84 -31.20
CA SER A 10 -31.76 -12.46 -30.80
C SER A 10 -32.51 -12.05 -29.54
N ALA A 11 -31.87 -11.17 -28.77
CA ALA A 11 -32.43 -10.03 -28.05
C ALA A 11 -33.58 -10.26 -27.04
N ALA A 12 -33.25 -10.09 -25.75
CA ALA A 12 -34.15 -9.42 -24.80
C ALA A 12 -33.34 -8.77 -23.67
N MET A 13 -33.45 -7.44 -23.59
CA MET A 13 -33.10 -6.64 -22.42
C MET A 13 -33.80 -7.21 -21.18
N LYS A 14 -33.06 -7.43 -20.10
CA LYS A 14 -33.61 -7.52 -18.75
C LYS A 14 -33.01 -6.42 -17.91
N GLU A 15 -33.86 -5.45 -17.56
CA GLU A 15 -33.68 -4.57 -16.42
C GLU A 15 -33.40 -5.41 -15.18
N VAL A 16 -32.28 -5.15 -14.51
CA VAL A 16 -32.04 -5.65 -13.15
C VAL A 16 -32.42 -4.52 -12.21
N ALA A 17 -33.53 -4.72 -11.49
CA ALA A 17 -33.95 -3.86 -10.40
C ALA A 17 -32.84 -3.80 -9.34
N LEU A 18 -32.38 -2.58 -9.05
CA LEU A 18 -31.51 -2.29 -7.92
C LEU A 18 -32.31 -2.45 -6.63
N ASP A 19 -32.03 -3.52 -5.91
CA ASP A 19 -32.50 -3.72 -4.54
C ASP A 19 -31.89 -2.63 -3.65
N THR A 20 -32.73 -1.78 -3.05
CA THR A 20 -32.32 -0.57 -2.33
C THR A 20 -32.08 -0.79 -0.84
N HIS A 21 -32.05 -2.03 -0.34
CA HIS A 21 -31.83 -2.35 1.08
C HIS A 21 -30.75 -3.44 1.29
N ALA A 22 -29.52 -3.19 0.82
CA ALA A 22 -28.36 -3.96 1.29
C ALA A 22 -27.82 -3.34 2.60
N PRO A 23 -27.61 -4.11 3.69
CA PRO A 23 -26.94 -3.61 4.88
C PRO A 23 -25.52 -3.17 4.51
N GLY A 24 -25.08 -2.05 5.10
CA GLY A 24 -23.79 -1.43 4.80
C GLY A 24 -22.66 -2.45 4.73
N ARG A 25 -21.94 -2.50 3.60
CA ARG A 25 -20.70 -3.28 3.51
C ARG A 25 -19.70 -2.66 4.48
N VAL A 26 -19.58 -3.24 5.66
CA VAL A 26 -18.36 -3.11 6.45
C VAL A 26 -17.29 -3.81 5.63
N LEU A 27 -16.44 -3.02 4.98
CA LEU A 27 -15.18 -3.52 4.47
C LEU A 27 -14.31 -3.75 5.71
N ASP A 28 -13.91 -5.00 5.95
CA ASP A 28 -12.93 -5.37 6.96
C ASP A 28 -11.72 -4.41 6.91
N GLU A 29 -11.13 -4.14 8.08
CA GLU A 29 -10.21 -3.05 8.44
C GLU A 29 -8.86 -2.98 7.70
N GLN A 30 -8.78 -3.41 6.45
CA GLN A 30 -7.57 -3.38 5.65
C GLN A 30 -7.88 -2.83 4.26
N VAL A 31 -7.68 -1.52 4.07
CA VAL A 31 -7.38 -0.99 2.73
C VAL A 31 -5.95 -1.41 2.38
N LEU A 32 -5.76 -2.70 2.08
CA LEU A 32 -4.55 -3.20 1.44
C LEU A 32 -4.68 -3.01 -0.09
N PRO A 33 -3.64 -2.55 -0.79
CA PRO A 33 -3.65 -2.34 -2.25
C PRO A 33 -4.09 -3.57 -3.06
N SER A 34 -3.88 -4.79 -2.53
CA SER A 34 -4.06 -6.05 -3.25
C SER A 34 -5.50 -6.54 -3.36
N ASN A 35 -6.39 -6.17 -2.43
CA ASN A 35 -7.71 -6.82 -2.32
C ASN A 35 -8.82 -6.11 -3.10
N ILE A 36 -8.58 -4.89 -3.58
CA ILE A 36 -9.59 -4.06 -4.27
C ILE A 36 -9.23 -3.78 -5.74
N ALA A 37 -7.96 -3.99 -6.15
CA ALA A 37 -7.54 -3.82 -7.55
C ALA A 37 -8.38 -4.65 -8.55
N LYS A 38 -9.00 -5.75 -8.09
CA LYS A 38 -9.88 -6.62 -8.90
C LYS A 38 -11.38 -6.28 -8.83
N THR A 39 -11.84 -5.37 -7.95
CA THR A 39 -13.28 -5.25 -7.63
C THR A 39 -13.92 -3.88 -7.89
N ILE A 40 -13.16 -2.84 -8.22
CA ILE A 40 -13.72 -1.54 -8.65
C ILE A 40 -13.41 -1.32 -10.15
N PRO A 41 -14.39 -1.50 -11.05
CA PRO A 41 -14.17 -1.29 -12.47
C PRO A 41 -13.87 0.19 -12.75
N VAL A 42 -12.75 0.46 -13.42
CA VAL A 42 -12.46 1.77 -14.01
C VAL A 42 -13.18 1.81 -15.35
N ARG A 43 -14.07 2.80 -15.53
CA ARG A 43 -14.65 3.10 -16.83
C ARG A 43 -14.02 4.39 -17.34
N SER A 44 -13.38 4.32 -18.50
CA SER A 44 -12.94 5.51 -19.22
C SER A 44 -14.16 6.37 -19.61
N ASN A 45 -13.94 7.67 -19.74
CA ASN A 45 -14.93 8.63 -20.23
C ASN A 45 -15.17 8.52 -21.75
N LEU A 46 -14.31 7.79 -22.47
CA LEU A 46 -14.39 7.50 -23.90
C LEU A 46 -14.25 6.01 -24.19
N SER A 47 -14.64 5.60 -25.39
CA SER A 47 -14.25 4.30 -25.94
C SER A 47 -12.78 4.29 -26.34
N ASP A 48 -12.16 3.11 -26.46
CA ASP A 48 -10.78 2.99 -26.95
C ASP A 48 -10.64 3.57 -28.36
N ALA A 49 -11.64 3.35 -29.23
CA ALA A 49 -11.62 3.83 -30.60
C ALA A 49 -11.64 5.37 -30.67
N ASP A 50 -12.47 6.02 -29.85
CA ASP A 50 -12.55 7.48 -29.78
C ASP A 50 -11.28 8.06 -29.14
N THR A 51 -10.76 7.43 -28.09
CA THR A 51 -9.50 7.80 -27.44
C THR A 51 -8.34 7.80 -28.45
N LEU A 52 -8.20 6.73 -29.22
CA LEU A 52 -7.15 6.62 -30.25
C LEU A 52 -7.38 7.59 -31.42
N ALA A 53 -8.64 7.90 -31.77
CA ALA A 53 -8.95 8.91 -32.78
C ALA A 53 -8.52 10.32 -32.35
N ASN A 54 -8.79 10.69 -31.09
CA ASN A 54 -8.34 11.94 -30.51
C ASN A 54 -6.80 12.02 -30.48
N ILE A 55 -6.14 10.94 -30.07
CA ILE A 55 -4.66 10.86 -30.07
C ILE A 55 -4.09 11.11 -31.47
N ARG A 56 -4.65 10.48 -32.51
CA ARG A 56 -4.21 10.70 -33.90
C ARG A 56 -4.39 12.15 -34.33
N HIS A 57 -5.50 12.77 -33.96
CA HIS A 57 -5.74 14.19 -34.26
C HIS A 57 -4.72 15.08 -33.56
N ALA A 58 -4.55 14.95 -32.24
CA ALA A 58 -3.65 15.80 -31.45
C ALA A 58 -2.19 15.68 -31.90
N VAL A 59 -1.73 14.47 -32.23
CA VAL A 59 -0.38 14.24 -32.79
C VAL A 59 -0.19 14.95 -34.13
N SER A 60 -1.25 15.09 -34.94
CA SER A 60 -1.18 15.75 -36.25
C SER A 60 -1.01 17.28 -36.19
N LEU A 61 -1.24 17.89 -35.02
CA LEU A 61 -1.18 19.34 -34.82
C LEU A 61 0.26 19.89 -34.67
N ASP A 62 1.27 19.01 -34.63
CA ASP A 62 2.69 19.34 -34.50
C ASP A 62 3.03 20.28 -33.32
N LEU A 63 2.29 20.16 -32.23
CA LEU A 63 2.54 20.92 -30.99
C LEU A 63 3.85 20.48 -30.31
N PRO A 64 4.45 21.34 -29.46
CA PRO A 64 5.51 20.93 -28.53
C PRO A 64 5.03 19.77 -27.67
N TRP A 65 5.88 18.77 -27.45
CA TRP A 65 5.57 17.63 -26.59
C TRP A 65 6.27 17.78 -25.25
N LEU A 66 5.63 17.31 -24.18
CA LEU A 66 6.24 17.23 -22.86
C LEU A 66 7.49 16.38 -22.94
N ASP A 67 8.59 16.93 -22.44
CA ASP A 67 9.89 16.27 -22.36
C ASP A 67 10.34 16.18 -20.90
N GLU A 68 11.22 15.24 -20.62
CA GLU A 68 11.83 15.09 -19.30
C GLU A 68 12.85 16.21 -19.06
N SER A 69 12.82 16.76 -17.84
CA SER A 69 13.79 17.75 -17.40
C SER A 69 14.63 17.20 -16.24
N PRO A 70 15.91 17.59 -16.13
CA PRO A 70 16.74 17.19 -14.99
C PRO A 70 16.11 17.61 -13.64
N PRO A 71 16.32 16.83 -12.57
CA PRO A 71 15.83 17.17 -11.24
C PRO A 71 16.31 18.54 -10.79
N HIS A 72 15.44 19.31 -10.12
CA HIS A 72 15.75 20.65 -9.65
C HIS A 72 15.03 21.00 -8.33
N ASN A 73 15.51 22.06 -7.68
CA ASN A 73 15.01 22.52 -6.37
C ASN A 73 13.74 23.38 -6.43
N GLY A 74 13.13 23.53 -7.60
CA GLY A 74 11.83 24.18 -7.73
C GLY A 74 10.75 23.46 -6.91
N ARG A 75 9.74 24.22 -6.47
CA ARG A 75 8.60 23.70 -5.70
C ARG A 75 7.34 23.72 -6.56
N ALA A 76 6.70 22.58 -6.73
CA ALA A 76 5.42 22.46 -7.42
C ALA A 76 4.26 22.42 -6.41
N ILE A 77 3.17 23.08 -6.74
CA ILE A 77 1.91 23.04 -5.99
C ILE A 77 0.83 22.57 -6.95
N ILE A 78 0.23 21.42 -6.69
CA ILE A 78 -0.85 20.87 -7.50
C ILE A 78 -2.15 21.05 -6.72
N VAL A 79 -3.09 21.77 -7.32
CA VAL A 79 -4.34 22.15 -6.66
C VAL A 79 -5.53 21.47 -7.32
N ALA A 80 -5.96 20.34 -6.79
CA ALA A 80 -7.14 19.63 -7.25
C ALA A 80 -8.44 20.24 -6.70
N GLY A 81 -9.57 19.76 -7.22
CA GLY A 81 -10.89 20.34 -6.98
C GLY A 81 -11.60 19.94 -5.68
N GLY A 82 -10.97 19.25 -4.73
CA GLY A 82 -11.62 18.82 -3.50
C GLY A 82 -11.99 19.99 -2.56
N PRO A 83 -13.10 19.91 -1.81
CA PRO A 83 -13.59 20.99 -0.95
C PRO A 83 -12.57 21.59 0.04
N SER A 84 -11.60 20.82 0.52
CA SER A 84 -10.63 21.28 1.52
C SER A 84 -9.71 22.38 1.02
N VAL A 85 -9.57 22.55 -0.30
CA VAL A 85 -8.73 23.58 -0.92
C VAL A 85 -9.05 24.99 -0.41
N HIS A 86 -10.32 25.28 -0.10
CA HIS A 86 -10.76 26.59 0.39
C HIS A 86 -10.00 27.05 1.64
N ALA A 87 -9.57 26.11 2.49
CA ALA A 87 -8.81 26.44 3.70
C ALA A 87 -7.37 26.89 3.41
N TYR A 88 -6.88 26.69 2.17
CA TYR A 88 -5.47 26.85 1.80
C TYR A 88 -5.23 27.88 0.70
N LEU A 89 -6.26 28.48 0.10
CA LEU A 89 -6.11 29.41 -1.03
C LEU A 89 -5.14 30.57 -0.77
N ASN A 90 -5.19 31.16 0.44
CA ASN A 90 -4.25 32.21 0.83
C ASN A 90 -2.80 31.70 0.97
N ILE A 91 -2.62 30.46 1.43
CA ILE A 91 -1.30 29.81 1.56
C ILE A 91 -0.73 29.52 0.17
N ILE A 92 -1.55 28.98 -0.73
CA ILE A 92 -1.20 28.71 -2.13
C ILE A 92 -0.77 30.00 -2.82
N LYS A 93 -1.57 31.06 -2.73
CA LYS A 93 -1.27 32.39 -3.29
C LYS A 93 0.03 32.96 -2.74
N GLY A 94 0.28 32.81 -1.43
CA GLY A 94 1.53 33.26 -0.79
C GLY A 94 2.74 32.46 -1.25
N ALA A 95 2.60 31.14 -1.40
CA ALA A 95 3.68 30.27 -1.87
C ALA A 95 4.03 30.53 -3.33
N GLN A 96 3.02 30.74 -4.19
CA GLN A 96 3.24 31.10 -5.60
C GLN A 96 3.99 32.43 -5.73
N LYS A 97 3.59 33.46 -4.97
CA LYS A 97 4.32 34.74 -4.90
C LYS A 97 5.77 34.59 -4.41
N SER A 98 6.07 33.51 -3.70
CA SER A 98 7.41 33.17 -3.21
C SER A 98 8.21 32.28 -4.17
N GLY A 99 7.69 32.02 -5.38
CA GLY A 99 8.36 31.27 -6.44
C GLY A 99 7.95 29.81 -6.58
N ALA A 100 6.90 29.34 -5.88
CA ALA A 100 6.32 28.04 -6.15
C ALA A 100 5.52 28.06 -7.47
N VAL A 101 5.50 26.95 -8.20
CA VAL A 101 4.83 26.79 -9.49
C VAL A 101 3.49 26.08 -9.28
N VAL A 102 2.38 26.69 -9.71
CA VAL A 102 1.03 26.18 -9.48
C VAL A 102 0.49 25.45 -10.71
N PHE A 103 0.08 24.19 -10.49
CA PHE A 103 -0.59 23.34 -11.47
C PHE A 103 -2.08 23.21 -11.12
N ALA A 104 -2.95 23.45 -12.11
CA ALA A 104 -4.39 23.36 -12.00
C ALA A 104 -4.96 22.28 -12.94
N PRO A 105 -5.34 21.11 -12.42
CA PRO A 105 -5.98 20.07 -13.21
C PRO A 105 -7.48 20.34 -13.48
N ASN A 106 -7.92 20.21 -14.74
CA ASN A 106 -9.30 20.39 -15.21
C ASN A 106 -10.01 21.57 -14.50
N GLY A 107 -11.21 21.37 -13.93
CA GLY A 107 -12.04 22.44 -13.37
C GLY A 107 -11.47 23.20 -12.17
N ALA A 108 -10.27 22.88 -11.68
CA ALA A 108 -9.64 23.67 -10.62
C ALA A 108 -9.21 25.07 -11.09
N MET A 109 -9.00 25.28 -12.39
CA MET A 109 -8.51 26.56 -12.93
C MET A 109 -9.43 27.73 -12.61
N GLY A 110 -10.72 27.65 -12.98
CA GLY A 110 -11.67 28.74 -12.73
C GLY A 110 -11.79 29.09 -11.24
N MET A 111 -11.86 28.07 -10.38
CA MET A 111 -11.89 28.26 -8.92
C MET A 111 -10.67 29.01 -8.39
N LEU A 112 -9.48 28.73 -8.94
CA LEU A 112 -8.25 29.44 -8.58
C LEU A 112 -8.29 30.89 -9.07
N ASN A 113 -8.72 31.13 -10.31
CA ASN A 113 -8.84 32.48 -10.86
C ASN A 113 -9.81 33.35 -10.05
N ASP A 114 -10.94 32.79 -9.60
CA ASP A 114 -11.92 33.44 -8.72
C ASP A 114 -11.32 33.90 -7.38
N HIS A 115 -10.17 33.36 -6.98
CA HIS A 115 -9.45 33.69 -5.76
C HIS A 115 -8.09 34.39 -6.01
N ASP A 116 -7.94 34.96 -7.21
CA ASP A 116 -6.74 35.63 -7.75
C ASP A 116 -5.46 34.76 -7.68
N VAL A 117 -5.61 33.47 -7.98
CA VAL A 117 -4.48 32.56 -8.24
C VAL A 117 -4.53 32.20 -9.72
N THR A 118 -3.58 32.72 -10.51
CA THR A 118 -3.42 32.31 -11.91
C THR A 118 -2.49 31.10 -11.96
N PRO A 119 -2.95 29.92 -12.41
CA PRO A 119 -2.08 28.76 -12.53
C PRO A 119 -0.93 29.02 -13.50
N ASP A 120 0.25 28.54 -13.16
CA ASP A 120 1.39 28.52 -14.08
C ASP A 120 1.17 27.48 -15.17
N TYR A 121 0.55 26.35 -14.81
CA TYR A 121 0.19 25.27 -15.72
C TYR A 121 -1.25 24.82 -15.51
N PHE A 122 -2.05 24.84 -16.57
CA PHE A 122 -3.29 24.09 -16.65
C PHE A 122 -3.00 22.66 -17.12
N VAL A 123 -3.59 21.64 -16.50
CA VAL A 123 -3.39 20.23 -16.89
C VAL A 123 -4.74 19.60 -17.24
N MET A 124 -4.88 19.11 -18.48
CA MET A 124 -6.13 18.54 -18.97
C MET A 124 -5.97 17.09 -19.43
N LEU A 125 -6.96 16.26 -19.08
CA LEU A 125 -7.03 14.84 -19.49
C LEU A 125 -8.38 14.45 -20.11
N ASP A 126 -9.45 15.20 -19.84
CA ASP A 126 -10.81 14.77 -20.21
C ASP A 126 -10.99 14.78 -21.74
N GLY A 127 -11.41 13.64 -22.29
CA GLY A 127 -11.52 13.41 -23.74
C GLY A 127 -12.89 13.76 -24.32
N ARG A 128 -13.87 14.11 -23.49
CA ARG A 128 -15.24 14.38 -23.97
C ARG A 128 -15.34 15.76 -24.62
N PRO A 129 -16.18 15.95 -25.65
CA PRO A 129 -16.40 17.25 -26.27
C PRO A 129 -16.83 18.36 -25.28
N GLY A 130 -17.64 18.01 -24.27
CA GLY A 130 -18.10 18.96 -23.25
C GLY A 130 -17.03 19.45 -22.27
N SER A 131 -15.79 18.97 -22.39
CA SER A 131 -14.68 19.30 -21.48
C SER A 131 -14.03 20.64 -21.80
N VAL A 132 -14.29 21.19 -22.99
CA VAL A 132 -13.85 22.52 -23.43
C VAL A 132 -14.20 23.62 -22.41
N ARG A 133 -15.32 23.46 -21.68
CA ARG A 133 -15.70 24.38 -20.60
C ARG A 133 -14.59 24.60 -19.56
N PHE A 134 -13.75 23.59 -19.28
CA PHE A 134 -12.70 23.71 -18.29
C PHE A 134 -11.66 24.76 -18.68
N ILE A 135 -11.52 25.04 -19.98
CA ILE A 135 -10.68 26.10 -20.52
C ILE A 135 -11.44 27.43 -20.47
N ASN A 136 -12.72 27.43 -20.82
CA ASN A 136 -13.53 28.65 -20.89
C ASN A 136 -13.90 29.25 -19.52
N ASP A 137 -13.77 28.48 -18.44
CA ASP A 137 -14.06 28.92 -17.08
C ASP A 137 -12.87 29.69 -16.43
N GLY A 138 -11.73 29.86 -17.12
CA GLY A 138 -10.55 30.52 -16.54
C GLY A 138 -9.40 30.73 -17.52
N PHE A 139 -8.20 30.98 -16.98
CA PHE A 139 -6.97 31.09 -17.76
C PHE A 139 -5.74 30.68 -16.95
N ALA A 140 -4.71 30.20 -17.64
CA ALA A 140 -3.40 29.85 -17.09
C ALA A 140 -2.27 30.42 -17.97
N ASN A 141 -1.04 30.44 -17.45
CA ASN A 141 0.12 30.90 -18.22
C ASN A 141 0.52 29.91 -19.33
N LYS A 142 0.25 28.62 -19.13
CA LYS A 142 0.58 27.54 -20.08
C LYS A 142 -0.39 26.36 -19.95
N TYR A 143 -0.66 25.69 -21.06
CA TYR A 143 -1.64 24.61 -21.15
C TYR A 143 -0.95 23.27 -21.46
N LEU A 144 -1.05 22.32 -20.54
CA LEU A 144 -0.56 20.94 -20.67
C LEU A 144 -1.75 20.03 -21.01
N ILE A 145 -1.94 19.73 -22.29
CA ILE A 145 -3.14 19.06 -22.79
C ILE A 145 -2.81 17.61 -23.17
N ALA A 146 -3.60 16.66 -22.68
CA ALA A 146 -3.42 15.25 -23.03
C ALA A 146 -3.78 15.01 -24.50
N SER A 147 -3.05 14.13 -25.18
CA SER A 147 -3.35 13.76 -26.56
C SER A 147 -4.71 13.10 -26.76
N GLN A 148 -5.35 12.60 -25.70
CA GLN A 148 -6.69 12.04 -25.77
C GLN A 148 -7.82 13.09 -25.68
N CYS A 149 -7.49 14.37 -25.45
CA CYS A 149 -8.49 15.44 -25.40
C CYS A 149 -9.20 15.61 -26.75
N ASP A 150 -10.46 16.03 -26.70
CA ASP A 150 -11.29 16.23 -27.89
C ASP A 150 -10.68 17.30 -28.82
N PRO A 151 -10.79 17.17 -30.16
CA PRO A 151 -10.31 18.17 -31.11
C PRO A 151 -10.72 19.61 -30.80
N SER A 152 -11.95 19.83 -30.32
CA SER A 152 -12.47 21.16 -29.99
C SER A 152 -11.69 21.87 -28.87
N VAL A 153 -10.97 21.11 -28.02
CA VAL A 153 -10.06 21.66 -27.00
C VAL A 153 -8.89 22.39 -27.66
N PHE A 154 -8.37 21.85 -28.76
CA PHE A 154 -7.24 22.44 -29.47
C PHE A 154 -7.68 23.63 -30.33
N ASP A 155 -8.90 23.58 -30.89
CA ASP A 155 -9.50 24.71 -31.61
C ASP A 155 -9.63 25.95 -30.69
N ASP A 156 -10.11 25.77 -29.45
CA ASP A 156 -10.24 26.87 -28.47
C ASP A 156 -8.88 27.39 -27.95
N LEU A 157 -7.80 26.61 -28.11
CA LEU A 157 -6.45 26.95 -27.64
C LEU A 157 -5.49 27.38 -28.77
N GLU A 158 -5.98 27.66 -29.99
CA GLU A 158 -5.16 27.93 -31.19
C GLU A 158 -4.05 28.99 -30.95
N PHE A 159 -4.31 29.98 -30.09
CA PHE A 159 -3.40 31.09 -29.82
C PHE A 159 -2.72 31.04 -28.45
N GLU A 160 -2.87 29.93 -27.72
CA GLU A 160 -2.31 29.75 -26.39
C GLU A 160 -0.97 28.97 -26.43
N ASP A 161 -0.16 29.08 -25.36
CA ASP A 161 1.04 28.24 -25.21
C ASP A 161 0.64 26.82 -24.78
N VAL A 162 0.50 25.93 -25.77
CA VAL A 162 0.11 24.53 -25.57
C VAL A 162 1.31 23.60 -25.64
N THR A 163 1.40 22.67 -24.69
CA THR A 163 2.30 21.51 -24.74
C THR A 163 1.48 20.23 -24.61
N LEU A 164 1.67 19.34 -25.56
CA LEU A 164 1.00 18.05 -25.62
C LEU A 164 1.69 17.06 -24.69
N TRP A 165 0.93 16.28 -23.93
CA TRP A 165 1.46 15.13 -23.19
C TRP A 165 0.67 13.87 -23.49
N HIS A 166 1.32 12.72 -23.33
CA HIS A 166 0.74 11.42 -23.70
C HIS A 166 0.53 10.58 -22.45
N SER A 167 -0.72 10.22 -22.17
CA SER A 167 -1.01 9.19 -21.18
C SER A 167 -0.49 7.84 -21.69
N ASN A 168 0.02 7.01 -20.79
CA ASN A 168 0.48 5.65 -21.11
C ASN A 168 -0.72 4.71 -21.37
N TYR A 169 -1.41 4.92 -22.48
CA TYR A 169 -2.54 4.11 -22.94
C TYR A 169 -2.06 2.98 -23.86
N GLU A 170 -2.73 1.83 -23.82
CA GLU A 170 -2.43 0.74 -24.76
C GLU A 170 -2.65 1.22 -26.21
N GLY A 171 -1.67 1.01 -27.08
CA GLY A 171 -1.71 1.47 -28.47
C GLY A 171 -1.26 2.92 -28.71
N VAL A 172 -0.98 3.74 -27.67
CA VAL A 172 -0.51 5.13 -27.86
C VAL A 172 0.78 5.21 -28.69
N GLN A 173 1.66 4.23 -28.51
CA GLN A 173 2.97 4.13 -29.19
C GLN A 173 2.84 3.99 -30.72
N GLU A 174 1.75 3.38 -31.20
CA GLU A 174 1.47 3.26 -32.65
C GLU A 174 1.16 4.61 -33.29
N HIS A 175 0.79 5.61 -32.47
CA HIS A 175 0.43 6.95 -32.92
C HIS A 175 1.53 7.97 -32.66
N THR A 176 2.32 7.83 -31.59
CA THR A 176 3.46 8.72 -31.32
C THR A 176 4.67 8.40 -32.20
N GLY A 177 4.76 7.17 -32.72
CA GLY A 177 5.87 6.74 -33.57
C GLY A 177 7.22 6.81 -32.84
N ASN A 178 8.27 7.21 -33.55
CA ASN A 178 9.65 7.27 -33.01
C ASN A 178 10.01 8.63 -32.37
N ARG A 179 9.07 9.58 -32.28
CA ARG A 179 9.36 10.87 -31.66
C ARG A 179 9.56 10.64 -30.15
N PRO A 180 10.69 11.09 -29.56
CA PRO A 180 10.88 11.00 -28.12
C PRO A 180 9.70 11.65 -27.40
N CYS A 181 9.10 10.90 -26.48
CA CYS A 181 7.96 11.36 -25.69
C CYS A 181 7.97 10.73 -24.32
N VAL A 182 7.54 11.51 -23.33
CA VAL A 182 7.27 11.01 -21.98
C VAL A 182 5.87 10.40 -21.98
N LEU A 183 5.79 9.10 -21.69
CA LEU A 183 4.51 8.45 -21.43
C LEU A 183 4.16 8.58 -19.96
N VAL A 184 3.19 9.43 -19.67
CA VAL A 184 2.77 9.72 -18.30
C VAL A 184 1.87 8.59 -17.80
N SER A 185 2.31 7.96 -16.71
CA SER A 185 1.53 7.03 -15.89
C SER A 185 1.46 7.59 -14.46
N GLY A 186 0.51 7.16 -13.65
CA GLY A 186 0.41 7.67 -12.27
C GLY A 186 -0.96 7.60 -11.62
N GLY A 187 -2.01 7.24 -12.37
CA GLY A 187 -3.35 6.99 -11.83
C GLY A 187 -4.48 7.36 -12.78
N CYS A 188 -5.70 7.08 -12.37
CA CYS A 188 -6.91 7.23 -13.16
C CYS A 188 -7.48 8.66 -13.15
N THR A 189 -6.81 9.62 -12.49
CA THR A 189 -7.29 11.00 -12.35
C THR A 189 -6.26 11.99 -12.87
N VAL A 190 -6.73 13.10 -13.44
CA VAL A 190 -5.86 14.19 -13.91
C VAL A 190 -4.96 14.76 -12.81
N GLY A 191 -5.41 14.76 -11.54
CA GLY A 191 -4.60 15.22 -10.42
C GLY A 191 -3.36 14.34 -10.17
N LEU A 192 -3.51 13.01 -10.28
CA LEU A 192 -2.37 12.10 -10.17
C LEU A 192 -1.48 12.11 -11.42
N GLN A 193 -2.06 12.36 -12.60
CA GLN A 193 -1.27 12.59 -13.81
C GLN A 193 -0.45 13.88 -13.70
N ALA A 194 -1.01 14.95 -13.13
CA ALA A 194 -0.29 16.19 -12.85
C ALA A 194 0.89 15.99 -11.88
N LEU A 195 0.76 15.07 -10.92
CA LEU A 195 1.86 14.68 -10.02
C LEU A 195 3.03 14.08 -10.82
N SER A 196 2.75 13.13 -11.72
CA SER A 196 3.77 12.55 -12.59
C SER A 196 4.35 13.55 -13.59
N ILE A 197 3.53 14.45 -14.14
CA ILE A 197 3.97 15.52 -15.04
C ILE A 197 4.93 16.47 -14.31
N ALA A 198 4.60 16.93 -13.11
CA ALA A 198 5.49 17.77 -12.33
C ALA A 198 6.82 17.07 -12.03
N PHE A 199 6.79 15.77 -11.69
CA PHE A 199 8.02 15.00 -11.50
C PHE A 199 8.88 14.89 -12.77
N ALA A 200 8.25 14.62 -13.93
CA ALA A 200 8.91 14.57 -15.24
C ALA A 200 9.52 15.92 -15.64
N MET A 201 8.88 17.03 -15.24
CA MET A 201 9.40 18.38 -15.39
C MET A 201 10.55 18.72 -14.42
N GLY A 202 11.02 17.76 -13.61
CA GLY A 202 12.19 17.93 -12.73
C GLY A 202 11.88 18.33 -11.29
N PHE A 203 10.61 18.52 -10.92
CA PHE A 203 10.26 18.83 -9.53
C PHE A 203 10.53 17.63 -8.61
N ARG A 204 11.12 17.90 -7.45
CA ARG A 204 11.30 16.92 -6.36
C ARG A 204 10.67 17.35 -5.03
N SER A 205 10.09 18.55 -4.99
CA SER A 205 9.28 19.05 -3.88
C SER A 205 7.90 19.40 -4.40
N ILE A 206 6.89 18.60 -4.03
CA ILE A 206 5.53 18.70 -4.57
C ILE A 206 4.53 18.77 -3.42
N ASP A 207 3.71 19.82 -3.40
CA ASP A 207 2.58 19.96 -2.49
C ASP A 207 1.25 19.67 -3.19
N LEU A 208 0.40 18.87 -2.56
CA LEU A 208 -0.92 18.52 -3.03
C LEU A 208 -1.98 19.21 -2.18
N TYR A 209 -2.88 19.98 -2.80
CA TYR A 209 -4.04 20.62 -2.17
C TYR A 209 -5.33 20.20 -2.87
N GLY A 210 -6.42 20.03 -2.12
CA GLY A 210 -7.72 19.66 -2.69
C GLY A 210 -7.79 18.21 -3.21
N PHE A 211 -6.83 17.36 -2.84
CA PHE A 211 -6.87 15.92 -3.13
C PHE A 211 -7.71 15.19 -2.09
N ASP A 212 -8.98 15.55 -1.88
CA ASP A 212 -9.74 15.01 -0.75
C ASP A 212 -10.12 13.54 -0.91
N SER A 213 -10.46 13.12 -2.13
CA SER A 213 -10.98 11.78 -2.41
C SER A 213 -12.15 11.35 -1.49
N SER A 214 -12.94 12.32 -1.05
CA SER A 214 -14.14 12.11 -0.23
C SER A 214 -15.03 13.34 -0.28
N PHE A 215 -16.32 13.16 -0.01
CA PHE A 215 -17.27 14.24 0.14
C PHE A 215 -17.10 14.96 1.47
N SER A 216 -17.21 16.30 1.46
CA SER A 216 -17.29 17.13 2.66
C SER A 216 -18.53 18.03 2.57
N GLY A 217 -19.37 18.05 3.60
CA GLY A 217 -20.65 18.77 3.55
C GLY A 217 -21.59 18.31 2.43
N GLY A 218 -21.43 17.08 1.94
CA GLY A 218 -22.16 16.53 0.79
C GLY A 218 -21.62 16.93 -0.59
N LEU A 219 -20.59 17.77 -0.64
CA LEU A 219 -19.92 18.23 -1.85
C LEU A 219 -18.69 17.37 -2.16
N GLY A 220 -18.55 16.94 -3.41
CA GLY A 220 -17.38 16.18 -3.89
C GLY A 220 -16.29 17.08 -4.50
N HIS A 221 -16.65 18.31 -4.84
CA HIS A 221 -15.78 19.32 -5.42
C HIS A 221 -16.02 20.67 -4.75
N ALA A 222 -15.03 21.56 -4.85
CA ALA A 222 -15.06 22.95 -4.43
C ALA A 222 -15.91 23.85 -5.36
N TYR A 223 -16.32 23.33 -6.51
CA TYR A 223 -17.11 23.99 -7.55
C TYR A 223 -18.13 23.00 -8.14
N PRO A 224 -19.16 23.48 -8.86
CA PRO A 224 -20.15 22.61 -9.49
C PRO A 224 -19.52 21.64 -10.49
N MET A 225 -19.85 20.36 -10.37
CA MET A 225 -19.46 19.31 -11.33
C MET A 225 -20.70 18.50 -11.75
N PRO A 226 -21.45 18.95 -12.78
CA PRO A 226 -22.70 18.33 -13.19
C PRO A 226 -22.59 16.83 -13.54
N GLU A 227 -21.44 16.39 -14.05
CA GLU A 227 -21.17 15.00 -14.42
C GLU A 227 -21.18 14.04 -13.23
N ASN A 228 -20.97 14.57 -12.03
CA ASN A 228 -20.83 13.80 -10.80
C ASN A 228 -22.12 13.84 -9.96
N VAL A 229 -23.19 14.46 -10.47
CA VAL A 229 -24.48 14.49 -9.80
C VAL A 229 -25.09 13.09 -9.79
N GLY A 230 -25.52 12.63 -8.61
CA GLY A 230 -26.16 11.32 -8.44
C GLY A 230 -25.19 10.14 -8.37
N GLU A 231 -23.88 10.39 -8.29
CA GLU A 231 -22.89 9.33 -8.10
C GLU A 231 -23.15 8.50 -6.84
N ALA A 232 -22.89 7.19 -6.93
CA ALA A 232 -22.98 6.29 -5.79
C ALA A 232 -22.00 6.70 -4.70
N ARG A 233 -22.46 6.67 -3.45
CA ARG A 233 -21.70 7.07 -2.27
C ARG A 233 -21.59 5.89 -1.31
N PHE A 234 -20.37 5.61 -0.88
CA PHE A 234 -20.05 4.55 0.05
C PHE A 234 -19.30 5.13 1.25
N GLU A 235 -19.47 4.51 2.41
CA GLU A 235 -18.68 4.81 3.61
C GLU A 235 -17.39 3.98 3.58
N TYR A 236 -16.26 4.64 3.81
CA TYR A 236 -14.93 4.05 3.95
C TYR A 236 -14.35 4.44 5.30
N SER A 237 -13.63 3.54 5.96
CA SER A 237 -12.99 3.81 7.25
C SER A 237 -11.46 3.72 7.11
N VAL A 238 -10.75 4.68 7.69
CA VAL A 238 -9.28 4.68 7.82
C VAL A 238 -8.96 5.04 9.27
N LEU A 239 -8.34 4.12 10.02
CA LEU A 239 -7.94 4.31 11.42
C LEU A 239 -9.08 4.83 12.32
N GLY A 240 -10.29 4.28 12.14
CA GLY A 240 -11.47 4.67 12.91
C GLY A 240 -12.14 5.97 12.46
N LYS A 241 -11.60 6.69 11.47
CA LYS A 241 -12.26 7.84 10.83
C LYS A 241 -13.05 7.38 9.62
N ARG A 242 -14.29 7.86 9.50
CA ARG A 242 -15.21 7.53 8.41
C ARG A 242 -15.26 8.64 7.38
N PHE A 243 -15.26 8.24 6.11
CA PHE A 243 -15.32 9.12 4.95
C PHE A 243 -16.40 8.61 4.00
N ILE A 244 -17.21 9.52 3.47
CA ILE A 244 -18.12 9.19 2.38
C ILE A 244 -17.40 9.49 1.07
N ALA A 245 -17.31 8.53 0.15
CA ALA A 245 -16.65 8.71 -1.14
C ALA A 245 -17.35 7.94 -2.26
N ALA A 246 -17.13 8.38 -3.50
CA ALA A 246 -17.53 7.62 -4.69
C ALA A 246 -16.45 6.58 -5.02
N PRO A 247 -16.76 5.51 -5.77
CA PRO A 247 -15.77 4.47 -6.10
C PRO A 247 -14.51 5.01 -6.79
N TRP A 248 -14.63 6.01 -7.67
CA TRP A 248 -13.49 6.61 -8.35
C TRP A 248 -12.62 7.45 -7.40
N MET A 249 -13.20 8.09 -6.39
CA MET A 249 -12.47 8.82 -5.36
C MET A 249 -11.62 7.86 -4.52
N MET A 250 -12.22 6.74 -4.10
CA MET A 250 -11.49 5.69 -3.40
C MET A 250 -10.35 5.12 -4.27
N ARG A 251 -10.61 4.92 -5.57
CA ARG A 251 -9.60 4.46 -6.51
C ARG A 251 -8.42 5.43 -6.61
N GLN A 252 -8.69 6.74 -6.71
CA GLN A 252 -7.64 7.77 -6.67
C GLN A 252 -6.82 7.68 -5.38
N ALA A 253 -7.48 7.55 -4.23
CA ALA A 253 -6.80 7.44 -2.93
C ALA A 253 -5.90 6.19 -2.82
N MET A 254 -6.30 5.08 -3.45
CA MET A 254 -5.49 3.86 -3.51
C MET A 254 -4.29 4.01 -4.45
N GLU A 255 -4.50 4.53 -5.65
CA GLU A 255 -3.44 4.71 -6.65
C GLU A 255 -2.39 5.74 -6.19
N PHE A 256 -2.82 6.77 -5.45
CA PHE A 256 -1.92 7.70 -4.80
C PHE A 256 -0.86 7.01 -3.95
N GLN A 257 -1.20 5.95 -3.21
CA GLN A 257 -0.22 5.25 -2.37
C GLN A 257 0.89 4.58 -3.19
N ILE A 258 0.56 4.11 -4.39
CA ILE A 258 1.52 3.50 -5.31
C ILE A 258 2.40 4.60 -5.91
N ALA A 259 1.77 5.63 -6.49
CA ALA A 259 2.48 6.74 -7.10
C ALA A 259 3.41 7.45 -6.09
N ALA A 260 2.93 7.74 -4.89
CA ALA A 260 3.72 8.43 -3.88
C ALA A 260 4.95 7.64 -3.42
N ARG A 261 4.85 6.31 -3.31
CA ARG A 261 6.01 5.45 -3.00
C ARG A 261 7.03 5.44 -4.13
N GLN A 262 6.57 5.22 -5.36
CA GLN A 262 7.45 5.21 -6.53
C GLN A 262 8.21 6.51 -6.69
N LEU A 263 7.55 7.65 -6.47
CA LEU A 263 8.21 8.95 -6.55
C LEU A 263 9.14 9.20 -5.35
N ALA A 264 8.79 8.73 -4.15
CA ALA A 264 9.66 8.82 -2.99
C ALA A 264 10.94 8.00 -3.14
N ASP A 265 10.86 6.82 -3.77
CA ASP A 265 12.02 5.98 -4.11
C ASP A 265 12.98 6.70 -5.08
N GLU A 266 12.50 7.71 -5.81
CA GLU A 266 13.24 8.57 -6.74
C GLU A 266 13.53 9.98 -6.16
N ASP A 267 13.71 10.06 -4.83
CA ASP A 267 14.06 11.26 -4.06
C ASP A 267 13.04 12.42 -4.18
N CYS A 268 11.77 12.13 -4.49
CA CYS A 268 10.70 13.13 -4.46
C CYS A 268 10.02 13.22 -3.10
N THR A 269 9.96 14.42 -2.54
CA THR A 269 9.16 14.73 -1.35
C THR A 269 7.77 15.20 -1.76
N ILE A 270 6.73 14.47 -1.31
CA ILE A 270 5.33 14.81 -1.53
C ILE A 270 4.67 15.21 -0.20
N SER A 271 4.13 16.42 -0.14
CA SER A 271 3.39 16.94 1.01
C SER A 271 1.90 17.04 0.69
N VAL A 272 1.04 16.39 1.47
CA VAL A 272 -0.41 16.39 1.22
C VAL A 272 -1.14 17.23 2.25
N HIS A 273 -1.91 18.20 1.78
CA HIS A 273 -2.67 19.15 2.58
C HIS A 273 -4.16 18.99 2.34
N GLY A 274 -4.95 18.85 3.41
CA GLY A 274 -6.39 18.63 3.32
C GLY A 274 -6.94 17.82 4.48
N PHE A 275 -8.23 17.53 4.44
CA PHE A 275 -8.93 16.80 5.50
C PHE A 275 -9.90 15.73 4.98
N GLY A 276 -9.74 15.32 3.72
CA GLY A 276 -10.45 14.17 3.15
C GLY A 276 -9.79 12.82 3.43
N LEU A 277 -10.30 11.78 2.74
CA LEU A 277 -9.83 10.41 2.77
C LEU A 277 -8.35 10.27 2.36
N LEU A 278 -7.95 10.83 1.21
CA LEU A 278 -6.57 10.69 0.72
C LEU A 278 -5.57 11.40 1.65
N PRO A 279 -5.81 12.63 2.17
CA PRO A 279 -4.93 13.26 3.15
C PRO A 279 -4.79 12.44 4.44
N GLU A 280 -5.85 11.74 4.87
CA GLU A 280 -5.75 10.83 6.02
C GLU A 280 -4.88 9.60 5.72
N ILE A 281 -5.03 9.02 4.52
CA ILE A 281 -4.14 7.94 4.05
C ILE A 281 -2.69 8.42 3.97
N ALA A 282 -2.43 9.61 3.41
CA ALA A 282 -1.09 10.18 3.31
C ALA A 282 -0.44 10.38 4.68
N ARG A 283 -1.19 10.85 5.69
CA ARG A 283 -0.72 10.93 7.09
C ARG A 283 -0.38 9.57 7.68
N HIS A 284 -1.08 8.52 7.27
CA HIS A 284 -0.78 7.17 7.71
C HIS A 284 0.50 6.66 7.05
N MET A 285 0.67 6.91 5.75
CA MET A 285 1.87 6.54 4.99
C MET A 285 3.14 7.21 5.52
N SER A 286 3.04 8.41 6.07
CA SER A 286 4.18 9.14 6.64
C SER A 286 4.50 8.78 8.09
N ARG A 287 3.74 7.86 8.72
CA ARG A 287 4.13 7.33 10.02
C ARG A 287 5.37 6.43 9.85
N PRO A 288 6.36 6.53 10.75
CA PRO A 288 7.49 5.59 10.73
C PRO A 288 6.96 4.17 10.74
N ALA A 289 7.52 3.30 9.89
CA ALA A 289 7.25 1.87 9.99
C ALA A 289 7.56 1.42 11.42
N MET A 290 6.60 0.77 12.06
CA MET A 290 6.79 0.21 13.39
C MET A 290 7.95 -0.77 13.34
N THR A 291 8.96 -0.59 14.21
CA THR A 291 10.05 -1.58 14.32
C THR A 291 9.46 -2.95 14.65
N GLU A 292 10.09 -4.04 14.21
CA GLU A 292 9.63 -5.40 14.54
C GLU A 292 9.40 -5.59 16.04
N LYS A 293 10.30 -5.10 16.90
CA LYS A 293 10.09 -5.12 18.35
C LYS A 293 8.78 -4.44 18.79
N ALA A 294 8.55 -3.20 18.34
CA ALA A 294 7.33 -2.46 18.66
C ALA A 294 6.06 -3.14 18.12
N LYS A 295 6.17 -3.86 16.99
CA LYS A 295 5.07 -4.69 16.44
C LYS A 295 4.68 -5.79 17.42
N TYR A 296 5.64 -6.55 17.94
CA TYR A 296 5.36 -7.60 18.91
C TYR A 296 4.99 -7.06 20.29
N GLU A 297 5.58 -5.93 20.74
CA GLU A 297 5.14 -5.28 21.99
C GLU A 297 3.68 -4.83 21.91
N LEU A 298 3.22 -4.35 20.74
CA LEU A 298 1.81 -4.05 20.49
C LEU A 298 0.95 -5.33 20.46
N MET A 299 1.38 -6.38 19.76
CA MET A 299 0.67 -7.66 19.69
C MET A 299 0.44 -8.27 21.08
N TRP A 300 1.47 -8.27 21.93
CA TRP A 300 1.38 -8.70 23.32
C TRP A 300 0.45 -7.81 24.16
N GLY A 301 0.00 -6.66 23.67
CA GLY A 301 -1.05 -5.87 24.30
C GLY A 301 -2.46 -6.47 24.18
N PHE A 302 -2.67 -7.45 23.30
CA PHE A 302 -3.99 -8.06 23.05
C PHE A 302 -4.14 -9.41 23.77
N ASP A 303 -5.16 -9.52 24.62
CA ASP A 303 -5.50 -10.79 25.31
C ASP A 303 -5.68 -11.95 24.32
N ALA A 304 -6.27 -11.68 23.16
CA ALA A 304 -6.48 -12.67 22.11
C ALA A 304 -5.17 -13.34 21.65
N TYR A 305 -4.08 -12.58 21.56
CA TYR A 305 -2.77 -13.09 21.14
C TYR A 305 -2.08 -13.90 22.24
N ARG A 306 -2.37 -13.60 23.52
CA ARG A 306 -1.83 -14.30 24.70
C ARG A 306 -2.52 -15.63 25.02
N ASN A 307 -3.69 -15.89 24.42
CA ASN A 307 -4.53 -17.03 24.79
C ASN A 307 -3.86 -18.37 24.52
N VAL A 308 -3.12 -18.49 23.42
CA VAL A 308 -2.47 -19.74 22.99
C VAL A 308 -0.96 -19.60 23.13
N SER A 309 -0.30 -20.63 23.67
CA SER A 309 1.16 -20.73 23.72
C SER A 309 1.61 -21.97 22.96
N PRO A 310 2.01 -21.83 21.67
CA PRO A 310 2.58 -22.93 20.90
C PRO A 310 3.77 -23.59 21.59
N GLY A 311 4.63 -22.77 22.23
CA GLY A 311 5.74 -23.26 23.05
C GLY A 311 5.31 -24.18 24.18
N GLU A 312 4.21 -23.89 24.89
CA GLU A 312 3.67 -24.77 25.94
C GLU A 312 3.17 -26.11 25.38
N HIS A 313 2.56 -26.10 24.19
CA HIS A 313 2.11 -27.31 23.50
C HIS A 313 3.28 -28.18 23.01
N ALA A 314 4.37 -27.56 22.56
CA ALA A 314 5.52 -28.27 22.00
C ALA A 314 6.41 -28.97 23.03
N VAL A 315 6.28 -28.65 24.34
CA VAL A 315 7.18 -29.17 25.40
C VAL A 315 7.22 -30.69 25.47
N GLU A 316 6.08 -31.38 25.38
CA GLU A 316 6.04 -32.84 25.53
C GLU A 316 6.78 -33.55 24.39
N GLN A 317 6.60 -33.05 23.16
CA GLN A 317 7.32 -33.56 22.01
C GLN A 317 8.82 -33.28 22.13
N PHE A 318 9.20 -32.07 22.52
CA PHE A 318 10.59 -31.71 22.80
C PHE A 318 11.25 -32.66 23.81
N LEU A 319 10.63 -32.89 24.96
CA LEU A 319 11.16 -33.78 26.00
C LEU A 319 11.16 -35.26 25.61
N SER A 320 10.40 -35.65 24.58
CA SER A 320 10.42 -37.02 24.05
C SER A 320 11.64 -37.30 23.16
N VAL A 321 12.28 -36.26 22.60
CA VAL A 321 13.38 -36.39 21.63
C VAL A 321 14.69 -35.74 22.07
N VAL A 322 14.67 -34.94 23.13
CA VAL A 322 15.83 -34.29 23.73
C VAL A 322 15.95 -34.67 25.19
N SER A 323 17.14 -35.08 25.63
CA SER A 323 17.39 -35.46 27.02
C SER A 323 17.65 -34.20 27.86
N VAL A 324 16.68 -33.85 28.70
CA VAL A 324 16.75 -32.72 29.63
C VAL A 324 16.61 -33.23 31.06
N THR A 325 17.50 -32.78 31.94
CA THR A 325 17.54 -33.15 33.36
C THR A 325 17.62 -31.92 34.23
N ASP A 326 17.56 -32.08 35.55
CA ASP A 326 17.77 -31.04 36.55
C ASP A 326 19.17 -30.38 36.51
N LYS A 327 20.12 -31.01 35.80
CA LYS A 327 21.47 -30.47 35.57
C LYS A 327 21.61 -29.76 34.23
N THR A 328 20.58 -29.81 33.40
CA THR A 328 20.62 -29.24 32.05
C THR A 328 20.30 -27.76 32.09
N ARG A 329 21.07 -26.97 31.34
CA ARG A 329 20.73 -25.58 31.07
C ARG A 329 20.04 -25.44 29.72
N VAL A 330 18.77 -25.05 29.75
CA VAL A 330 17.92 -24.83 28.56
C VAL A 330 17.79 -23.34 28.28
N ILE A 331 17.86 -22.95 27.01
CA ILE A 331 17.49 -21.60 26.56
C ILE A 331 16.22 -21.72 25.72
N ASP A 332 15.16 -21.03 26.14
CA ASP A 332 13.89 -20.89 25.42
C ASP A 332 13.95 -19.62 24.56
N PHE A 333 14.19 -19.79 23.26
CA PHE A 333 14.36 -18.74 22.27
C PHE A 333 13.01 -18.35 21.66
N GLY A 334 12.68 -17.05 21.71
CA GLY A 334 11.36 -16.55 21.33
C GLY A 334 10.27 -17.06 22.29
N CYS A 335 10.53 -16.95 23.60
CA CYS A 335 9.73 -17.62 24.62
C CYS A 335 8.27 -17.13 24.72
N GLY A 336 7.95 -15.97 24.12
CA GLY A 336 6.61 -15.39 24.15
C GLY A 336 6.09 -15.23 25.58
N THR A 337 4.95 -15.84 25.89
CA THR A 337 4.34 -15.82 27.23
C THR A 337 5.20 -16.46 28.33
N GLY A 338 6.25 -17.21 27.97
CA GLY A 338 7.13 -17.91 28.91
C GLY A 338 6.55 -19.22 29.47
N ARG A 339 5.34 -19.62 29.05
CA ARG A 339 4.69 -20.85 29.51
C ARG A 339 5.45 -22.11 29.10
N GLY A 340 6.07 -22.11 27.91
CA GLY A 340 6.92 -23.20 27.42
C GLY A 340 8.09 -23.50 28.37
N GLY A 341 8.97 -22.52 28.57
CA GLY A 341 10.07 -22.64 29.53
C GLY A 341 9.63 -22.97 30.96
N ARG A 342 8.52 -22.39 31.44
CA ARG A 342 7.95 -22.76 32.74
C ARG A 342 7.56 -24.23 32.82
N LYS A 343 6.90 -24.78 31.79
CA LYS A 343 6.51 -26.19 31.73
C LYS A 343 7.73 -27.10 31.62
N ILE A 344 8.79 -26.71 30.88
CA ILE A 344 10.07 -27.44 30.85
C ILE A 344 10.68 -27.52 32.26
N HIS A 345 10.79 -26.38 32.95
CA HIS A 345 11.32 -26.33 34.31
C HIS A 345 10.50 -27.20 35.28
N ALA A 346 9.17 -27.09 35.22
CA ALA A 346 8.28 -27.83 36.11
C ALA A 346 8.37 -29.36 35.95
N ILE A 347 8.58 -29.84 34.72
CA ILE A 347 8.68 -31.29 34.43
C ILE A 347 10.07 -31.84 34.77
N THR A 348 11.13 -31.08 34.49
CA THR A 348 12.52 -31.60 34.47
C THR A 348 13.40 -31.11 35.61
N GLY A 349 13.06 -29.97 36.23
CA GLY A 349 13.93 -29.25 37.16
C GLY A 349 15.09 -28.50 36.52
N ALA A 350 15.17 -28.43 35.18
CA ALA A 350 16.28 -27.80 34.45
C ALA A 350 16.43 -26.30 34.75
N ASP A 351 17.65 -25.77 34.62
CA ASP A 351 17.91 -24.32 34.63
C ASP A 351 17.45 -23.72 33.30
N VAL A 352 16.35 -22.97 33.30
CA VAL A 352 15.73 -22.42 32.08
C VAL A 352 15.95 -20.91 32.01
N LEU A 353 16.57 -20.45 30.92
CA LEU A 353 16.68 -19.04 30.56
C LEU A 353 15.70 -18.71 29.43
N LEU A 354 14.83 -17.73 29.66
CA LEU A 354 13.88 -17.21 28.68
C LEU A 354 14.50 -16.07 27.86
N VAL A 355 14.26 -16.07 26.54
CA VAL A 355 14.74 -15.03 25.62
C VAL A 355 13.61 -14.62 24.68
N ASP A 356 13.29 -13.34 24.63
CA ASP A 356 12.37 -12.75 23.65
C ASP A 356 12.78 -11.28 23.44
N PHE A 357 12.63 -10.72 22.26
CA PHE A 357 12.94 -9.30 22.04
C PHE A 357 11.86 -8.33 22.56
N ALA A 358 10.62 -8.80 22.76
CA ALA A 358 9.51 -8.01 23.24
C ALA A 358 9.50 -8.04 24.77
N SER A 359 9.67 -6.87 25.38
CA SER A 359 9.89 -6.77 26.82
C SER A 359 8.65 -7.10 27.66
N ASN A 360 7.47 -7.10 27.05
CA ASN A 360 6.18 -7.37 27.65
C ASN A 360 5.59 -8.74 27.30
N ALA A 361 6.38 -9.65 26.69
CA ALA A 361 5.87 -10.92 26.20
C ALA A 361 5.37 -11.85 27.34
N LEU A 362 6.11 -11.91 28.45
CA LEU A 362 5.84 -12.83 29.54
C LEU A 362 4.48 -12.63 30.20
N ASP A 363 3.87 -13.74 30.63
CA ASP A 363 2.75 -13.70 31.56
C ASP A 363 3.23 -13.33 32.97
N GLY A 364 2.37 -12.65 33.74
CA GLY A 364 2.74 -12.06 35.03
C GLY A 364 3.08 -13.07 36.13
N ASP A 365 2.77 -14.36 35.95
CA ASP A 365 3.06 -15.46 36.88
C ASP A 365 4.32 -16.27 36.51
N VAL A 366 5.08 -15.85 35.48
CA VAL A 366 6.33 -16.50 35.08
C VAL A 366 7.53 -15.87 35.79
N GLU A 367 8.15 -16.62 36.71
CA GLU A 367 9.28 -16.15 37.54
C GLU A 367 10.68 -16.59 37.05
N LEU A 368 10.77 -17.19 35.85
CA LEU A 368 12.04 -17.64 35.28
C LEU A 368 12.92 -16.45 34.82
N PRO A 369 14.26 -16.59 34.81
CA PRO A 369 15.14 -15.54 34.33
C PRO A 369 14.88 -15.23 32.86
N PHE A 370 14.76 -13.94 32.54
CA PHE A 370 14.42 -13.44 31.20
C PHE A 370 15.47 -12.46 30.68
N LYS A 371 15.73 -12.51 29.37
CA LYS A 371 16.54 -11.52 28.66
C LYS A 371 15.82 -10.99 27.42
N ALA A 372 15.67 -9.67 27.37
CA ALA A 372 15.15 -8.95 26.22
C ALA A 372 16.23 -8.83 25.12
N LEU A 373 16.31 -9.80 24.19
CA LEU A 373 17.36 -9.84 23.16
C LEU A 373 16.78 -10.19 21.78
N ASP A 374 17.38 -9.60 20.73
CA ASP A 374 17.05 -9.89 19.34
C ASP A 374 17.89 -11.06 18.81
N MET A 375 17.23 -12.11 18.33
CA MET A 375 17.90 -13.31 17.81
C MET A 375 18.55 -13.10 16.43
N SER A 376 18.24 -12.00 15.74
CA SER A 376 18.98 -11.57 14.55
C SER A 376 20.40 -11.06 14.88
N GLU A 377 20.65 -10.74 16.15
CA GLU A 377 21.95 -10.31 16.67
C GLU A 377 22.67 -11.41 17.46
N THR A 378 23.98 -11.22 17.69
CA THR A 378 24.75 -12.12 18.55
C THR A 378 24.36 -11.94 20.02
N MET A 379 23.80 -12.98 20.64
CA MET A 379 23.22 -12.88 22.00
C MET A 379 24.24 -13.08 23.15
N GLY A 380 25.40 -13.68 22.89
CA GLY A 380 26.42 -13.92 23.92
C GLY A 380 25.96 -14.82 25.07
N LEU A 381 25.04 -15.75 24.79
CA LEU A 381 24.50 -16.71 25.76
C LEU A 381 25.19 -18.07 25.63
N SER A 382 25.06 -18.90 26.67
CA SER A 382 25.51 -20.29 26.63
C SER A 382 24.55 -21.19 27.39
N GLY A 383 24.11 -22.25 26.73
CA GLY A 383 23.29 -23.32 27.28
C GLY A 383 23.71 -24.67 26.68
N GLU A 384 23.12 -25.74 27.19
CA GLU A 384 23.34 -27.08 26.64
C GLU A 384 22.35 -27.37 25.50
N VAL A 385 21.09 -27.00 25.71
CA VAL A 385 19.96 -27.28 24.82
C VAL A 385 19.20 -25.99 24.50
N GLY A 386 18.87 -25.78 23.23
CA GLY A 386 17.92 -24.76 22.78
C GLY A 386 16.52 -25.33 22.58
N PHE A 387 15.51 -24.56 22.97
CA PHE A 387 14.11 -24.79 22.63
C PHE A 387 13.60 -23.54 21.92
N CYS A 388 13.02 -23.68 20.73
CA CYS A 388 12.56 -22.57 19.91
C CYS A 388 11.25 -22.99 19.22
N ALA A 389 10.13 -22.42 19.61
CA ALA A 389 8.81 -22.88 19.12
C ALA A 389 7.99 -21.69 18.66
N ASP A 390 7.53 -21.73 17.40
CA ASP A 390 6.70 -20.72 16.76
C ASP A 390 7.43 -19.36 16.64
N VAL A 391 8.60 -19.38 16.01
CA VAL A 391 9.53 -18.23 15.93
C VAL A 391 10.06 -18.03 14.52
N LEU A 392 10.58 -19.08 13.87
CA LEU A 392 11.33 -18.91 12.62
C LEU A 392 10.44 -18.43 11.45
N GLU A 393 9.17 -18.81 11.43
CA GLU A 393 8.14 -18.34 10.52
C GLU A 393 7.88 -16.83 10.63
N HIS A 394 8.18 -16.23 11.79
CA HIS A 394 8.07 -14.80 12.05
C HIS A 394 9.29 -14.00 11.56
N ILE A 395 10.38 -14.69 11.22
CA ILE A 395 11.63 -14.07 10.77
C ILE A 395 11.53 -13.76 9.27
N PRO A 396 11.98 -12.58 8.79
CA PRO A 396 12.11 -12.29 7.37
C PRO A 396 12.94 -13.37 6.66
N THR A 397 12.50 -13.84 5.49
CA THR A 397 13.08 -15.02 4.80
C THR A 397 14.59 -14.94 4.63
N ASP A 398 15.12 -13.77 4.26
CA ASP A 398 16.57 -13.57 4.06
C ASP A 398 17.38 -13.59 5.37
N SER A 399 16.72 -13.39 6.52
CA SER A 399 17.34 -13.37 7.85
C SER A 399 17.29 -14.73 8.55
N VAL A 400 16.46 -15.67 8.09
CA VAL A 400 16.29 -17.00 8.70
C VAL A 400 17.63 -17.73 8.91
N PRO A 401 18.55 -17.84 7.93
CA PRO A 401 19.82 -18.54 8.12
C PRO A 401 20.70 -17.91 9.21
N ALA A 402 20.69 -16.58 9.33
CA ALA A 402 21.45 -15.85 10.33
C ALA A 402 20.89 -16.09 11.74
N VAL A 403 19.56 -16.07 11.89
CA VAL A 403 18.89 -16.35 13.18
C VAL A 403 19.18 -17.78 13.65
N ILE A 404 19.03 -18.79 12.79
CA ILE A 404 19.35 -20.18 13.14
C ILE A 404 20.81 -20.28 13.59
N LYS A 405 21.73 -19.63 12.87
CA LYS A 405 23.15 -19.60 13.23
C LYS A 405 23.40 -18.96 14.60
N ASN A 406 22.74 -17.85 14.91
CA ASN A 406 22.88 -17.15 16.19
C ASN A 406 22.31 -17.97 17.36
N ILE A 407 21.17 -18.65 17.15
CA ILE A 407 20.60 -19.60 18.13
C ILE A 407 21.59 -20.73 18.39
N MET A 408 22.06 -21.39 17.32
CA MET A 408 22.99 -22.52 17.44
C MET A 408 24.32 -22.09 18.07
N ALA A 409 24.80 -20.86 17.84
CA ALA A 409 26.00 -20.35 18.51
C ALA A 409 25.92 -20.32 20.04
N CYS A 410 24.72 -20.39 20.62
CA CYS A 410 24.49 -20.37 22.06
C CYS A 410 24.37 -21.78 22.69
N VAL A 411 24.11 -22.83 21.91
CA VAL A 411 23.72 -24.17 22.43
C VAL A 411 24.36 -25.30 21.63
N ARG A 412 24.44 -26.52 22.18
CA ARG A 412 25.05 -27.67 21.46
C ARG A 412 24.06 -28.36 20.53
N GLU A 413 22.81 -28.40 20.94
CA GLU A 413 21.68 -28.94 20.19
C GLU A 413 20.44 -28.08 20.42
N ALA A 414 19.54 -28.03 19.45
CA ALA A 414 18.32 -27.24 19.53
C ALA A 414 17.14 -27.97 18.91
N TYR A 415 15.99 -27.84 19.56
CA TYR A 415 14.69 -28.23 19.03
C TYR A 415 13.98 -27.00 18.49
N PHE A 416 13.48 -27.11 17.26
CA PHE A 416 12.66 -26.11 16.60
C PHE A 416 11.27 -26.69 16.32
N GLN A 417 10.21 -25.94 16.62
CA GLN A 417 8.87 -26.17 16.06
C GLN A 417 8.47 -24.93 15.28
N ILE A 418 8.01 -25.14 14.05
CA ILE A 418 7.78 -24.10 13.04
C ILE A 418 6.40 -24.31 12.43
N SER A 419 5.58 -23.27 12.37
CA SER A 419 4.33 -23.25 11.62
C SER A 419 4.58 -23.15 10.11
N LEU A 420 3.86 -23.97 9.36
CA LEU A 420 3.89 -24.03 7.89
C LEU A 420 2.69 -23.30 7.27
N THR A 421 1.91 -22.59 8.10
CA THR A 421 0.68 -21.90 7.69
C THR A 421 0.73 -20.43 8.07
N ASN A 422 -0.13 -19.62 7.47
CA ASN A 422 -0.22 -18.20 7.81
C ASN A 422 -0.84 -18.01 9.20
N ASP A 423 -0.30 -17.05 9.95
CA ASP A 423 -0.95 -16.50 11.14
C ASP A 423 -2.22 -15.71 10.77
N ASN A 424 -3.18 -15.68 11.70
CA ASN A 424 -4.39 -14.86 11.60
C ASN A 424 -4.41 -13.66 12.56
N CYS A 425 -3.55 -13.63 13.59
CA CYS A 425 -3.58 -12.58 14.62
C CYS A 425 -2.98 -11.26 14.15
N GLY A 426 -2.16 -11.25 13.11
CA GLY A 426 -1.63 -10.05 12.47
C GLY A 426 -2.73 -9.08 12.00
N ALA A 427 -3.93 -9.59 11.73
CA ALA A 427 -5.12 -8.79 11.46
C ALA A 427 -5.44 -7.78 12.58
N LEU A 428 -5.12 -8.09 13.85
CA LEU A 428 -5.37 -7.22 15.01
C LEU A 428 -4.64 -5.87 14.93
N ILE A 429 -3.52 -5.82 14.21
CA ILE A 429 -2.70 -4.61 14.05
C ILE A 429 -2.50 -4.21 12.58
N GLY A 430 -3.11 -4.93 11.64
CA GLY A 430 -2.97 -4.68 10.21
C GLY A 430 -1.59 -5.02 9.64
N HIS A 431 -0.86 -5.97 10.23
CA HIS A 431 0.46 -6.40 9.78
C HIS A 431 0.54 -7.92 9.61
N THR A 432 1.33 -8.40 8.64
CA THR A 432 1.67 -9.82 8.54
C THR A 432 2.66 -10.21 9.65
N LEU A 433 2.37 -11.28 10.37
CA LEU A 433 3.27 -11.82 11.41
C LEU A 433 4.16 -12.94 10.87
N HIS A 434 3.60 -13.95 10.21
CA HIS A 434 4.39 -15.00 9.56
C HIS A 434 4.96 -14.48 8.23
N MET A 435 6.24 -14.16 8.22
CA MET A 435 6.96 -13.63 7.07
C MET A 435 7.57 -14.74 6.21
N SER A 436 7.77 -15.93 6.78
CA SER A 436 8.40 -17.09 6.13
C SER A 436 7.50 -18.31 6.26
N VAL A 437 6.58 -18.49 5.30
CA VAL A 437 5.66 -19.64 5.24
C VAL A 437 6.06 -20.52 4.06
N PHE A 438 6.73 -21.63 4.36
CA PHE A 438 7.27 -22.56 3.37
C PHE A 438 7.01 -24.01 3.74
N PRO A 439 7.00 -24.95 2.77
CA PRO A 439 6.89 -26.38 3.03
C PRO A 439 8.01 -26.92 3.90
N ALA A 440 7.77 -28.07 4.55
CA ALA A 440 8.72 -28.72 5.44
C ALA A 440 10.10 -28.98 4.79
N GLU A 441 10.14 -29.31 3.50
CA GLU A 441 11.38 -29.56 2.76
C GLU A 441 12.27 -28.32 2.68
N TRP A 442 11.66 -27.14 2.50
CA TRP A 442 12.39 -25.88 2.48
C TRP A 442 13.01 -25.61 3.85
N TRP A 443 12.25 -25.79 4.92
CA TRP A 443 12.75 -25.60 6.29
C TRP A 443 13.88 -26.55 6.64
N LEU A 444 13.74 -27.84 6.32
CA LEU A 444 14.80 -28.83 6.52
C LEU A 444 16.10 -28.43 5.79
N SER A 445 16.01 -27.81 4.61
CA SER A 445 17.18 -27.32 3.89
C SER A 445 17.92 -26.18 4.62
N GLN A 446 17.22 -25.36 5.41
CA GLN A 446 17.83 -24.28 6.20
C GLN A 446 18.76 -24.81 7.29
N PHE A 447 18.53 -26.05 7.75
CA PHE A 447 19.36 -26.72 8.74
C PHE A 447 20.53 -27.51 8.14
N GLY A 448 20.82 -27.38 6.83
CA GLY A 448 21.81 -28.19 6.12
C GLY A 448 23.26 -28.10 6.65
N ASN A 449 23.58 -27.09 7.47
CA ASN A 449 24.88 -26.97 8.15
C ASN A 449 24.96 -27.73 9.48
N TYR A 450 23.87 -28.36 9.91
CA TYR A 450 23.73 -29.04 11.20
C TYR A 450 23.32 -30.49 11.00
N LYS A 451 23.63 -31.33 11.99
CA LYS A 451 23.17 -32.72 12.00
C LYS A 451 21.72 -32.77 12.48
N VAL A 452 20.79 -33.10 11.59
CA VAL A 452 19.40 -33.41 11.95
C VAL A 452 19.37 -34.76 12.68
N LYS A 453 19.04 -34.74 13.98
CA LYS A 453 18.92 -35.94 14.82
C LYS A 453 17.53 -36.56 14.70
N TRP A 454 16.51 -35.73 14.53
CA TRP A 454 15.11 -36.14 14.46
C TRP A 454 14.28 -35.04 13.81
N PHE A 455 13.21 -35.40 13.10
CA PHE A 455 12.18 -34.47 12.66
C PHE A 455 10.84 -35.20 12.51
N THR A 456 9.75 -34.45 12.61
CA THR A 456 8.39 -34.87 12.23
C THR A 456 7.65 -33.66 11.68
N GLY A 457 6.70 -33.87 10.78
CA GLY A 457 5.87 -32.77 10.31
C GLY A 457 4.59 -33.26 9.65
N ASP A 458 3.63 -32.34 9.57
CA ASP A 458 2.37 -32.48 8.85
C ASP A 458 2.14 -31.25 7.96
N GLU A 459 0.92 -31.03 7.48
CA GLU A 459 0.58 -29.87 6.64
C GLU A 459 0.63 -28.54 7.39
N GLN A 460 0.63 -28.56 8.74
CA GLN A 460 0.54 -27.35 9.56
C GLN A 460 1.84 -27.01 10.26
N THR A 461 2.62 -28.02 10.66
CA THR A 461 3.80 -27.83 11.51
C THR A 461 4.95 -28.73 11.12
N LEU A 462 6.17 -28.22 11.27
CA LEU A 462 7.41 -29.00 11.24
C LEU A 462 8.07 -28.87 12.61
N ALA A 463 8.48 -29.99 13.18
CA ALA A 463 9.39 -30.03 14.31
C ALA A 463 10.70 -30.72 13.93
N VAL A 464 11.82 -30.15 14.35
CA VAL A 464 13.15 -30.64 14.01
C VAL A 464 14.10 -30.45 15.18
N HIS A 465 14.88 -31.50 15.47
CA HIS A 465 15.95 -31.49 16.46
C HIS A 465 17.29 -31.60 15.73
N VAL A 466 18.16 -30.62 15.92
CA VAL A 466 19.47 -30.53 15.29
C VAL A 466 20.59 -30.41 16.33
N SER A 467 21.80 -30.83 15.95
CA SER A 467 23.02 -30.55 16.69
C SER A 467 24.14 -30.09 15.78
N TYR A 468 25.20 -29.55 16.38
CA TYR A 468 26.50 -29.45 15.71
C TYR A 468 27.00 -30.80 15.20
#